data_AF-A0A4Q0PAA0-F1
#
_entry.id   AF-A0A4Q0PAA0-F1
#
_cell.length_a   1.000
_cell.length_b   1.000
_cell.length_c   1.000
_cell.angle_alpha   90.00
_cell.angle_beta   90.00
_cell.angle_gamma   90.00
#
_symmetry.space_group_name_H-M   'P 1'
#
loop_
_entity.id
_entity.type
_entity.pdbx_description
1 polymer ?
#
loop_
_entity_poly.entity_id
_entity_poly.type
_entity_poly.pdbx_seq_one_letter_code
_entity_poly.pdbx_strand_id
1 'polypeptide(L)'
;MNFHKRIILYVALINSFGGYLLHAQKEERSVFKNYFPISERPFLAAGSGNNPYETILLEAKPVVYYSIYNDIREALNRDTITAGDAVYLSIQPHLRIYDENSKPVKTPSYKAFIGWQSIIKTQRNNFLTAAIETGHYSNGQSKSAFSEAFDDNSEESRSLYEDIDDNTDLAALLNRSSGNFSTNLTRVALNYRINTFDKDNYPSRSHSLTVAYQLYHNRFLGMFQFGGYNPEDIKIYGRHQIEAEYEFTGHFKEMRYSLGQKIFIHPDVHPSADIYRSETSAILYPWDKDLGIMARFSFGYDDYNYRFLDSYSRVSIGLTWDFFTPFVVKPINKQKAAQ
;
A
#
# COMPACT_ATOMS: atom_id res chain seq x y z
N MET A 1 -27.38 25.08 -1.50
CA MET A 1 -26.93 25.07 -2.91
C MET A 1 -27.45 23.81 -3.57
N ASN A 2 -28.33 23.92 -4.57
CA ASN A 2 -29.05 22.79 -5.17
C ASN A 2 -28.11 21.75 -5.80
N PHE A 3 -28.45 20.47 -5.66
CA PHE A 3 -27.71 19.29 -6.17
C PHE A 3 -27.24 19.44 -7.63
N HIS A 4 -28.06 20.05 -8.49
CA HIS A 4 -27.73 20.32 -9.88
C HIS A 4 -26.60 21.35 -10.07
N LYS A 5 -26.54 22.38 -9.22
CA LYS A 5 -25.46 23.38 -9.28
C LYS A 5 -24.11 22.79 -8.82
N ARG A 6 -24.14 21.78 -7.95
CA ARG A 6 -22.95 21.02 -7.56
C ARG A 6 -22.42 20.18 -8.73
N ILE A 7 -23.28 19.43 -9.41
CA ILE A 7 -22.90 18.60 -10.57
C ILE A 7 -22.28 19.44 -11.68
N ILE A 8 -22.86 20.60 -12.02
CA ILE A 8 -22.32 21.46 -13.08
C ILE A 8 -20.94 22.01 -12.72
N LEU A 9 -20.74 22.42 -11.45
CA LEU A 9 -19.42 22.87 -10.97
C LEU A 9 -18.39 21.74 -11.02
N TYR A 10 -18.79 20.50 -10.71
CA TYR A 10 -17.91 19.34 -10.75
C TYR A 10 -17.58 18.87 -12.17
N VAL A 11 -18.55 18.88 -13.09
CA VAL A 11 -18.31 18.61 -14.51
C VAL A 11 -17.40 19.69 -15.09
N ALA A 12 -17.56 20.95 -14.69
CA ALA A 12 -16.66 22.03 -15.08
C ALA A 12 -15.24 21.86 -14.51
N LEU A 13 -15.08 21.43 -13.25
CA LEU A 13 -13.79 21.12 -12.63
C LEU A 13 -13.11 19.91 -13.29
N ILE A 14 -13.86 18.84 -13.59
CA ILE A 14 -13.33 17.65 -14.28
C ILE A 14 -12.93 17.97 -15.72
N ASN A 15 -13.70 18.80 -16.44
CA ASN A 15 -13.36 19.21 -17.80
C ASN A 15 -12.20 20.22 -17.86
N SER A 16 -12.09 21.11 -16.87
CA SER A 16 -10.95 22.02 -16.77
C SER A 16 -9.67 21.28 -16.37
N PHE A 17 -9.72 20.29 -15.46
CA PHE A 17 -8.57 19.40 -15.21
C PHE A 17 -8.26 18.49 -16.42
N GLY A 18 -9.28 17.93 -17.07
CA GLY A 18 -9.14 17.04 -18.22
C GLY A 18 -8.53 17.70 -19.46
N GLY A 19 -8.86 18.98 -19.72
CA GLY A 19 -8.31 19.75 -20.83
C GLY A 19 -6.80 20.02 -20.72
N TYR A 20 -6.29 20.19 -19.50
CA TYR A 20 -4.84 20.35 -19.25
C TYR A 20 -4.09 19.01 -19.24
N LEU A 21 -4.74 17.92 -18.78
CA LEU A 21 -4.13 16.58 -18.72
C LEU A 21 -3.95 15.92 -20.10
N LEU A 22 -4.73 16.33 -21.11
CA LEU A 22 -4.63 15.80 -22.48
C LEU A 22 -3.43 16.33 -23.28
N HIS A 23 -2.67 17.30 -22.75
CA HIS A 23 -1.51 17.87 -23.44
C HIS A 23 -0.14 17.31 -23.01
N ALA A 24 -0.11 16.29 -22.14
CA ALA A 24 1.14 15.77 -21.56
C ALA A 24 1.47 14.30 -21.90
N GLN A 25 0.87 13.69 -22.92
CA GLN A 25 1.38 12.44 -23.49
C GLN A 25 2.49 12.72 -24.50
N LYS A 26 3.68 13.09 -24.02
CA LYS A 26 4.91 13.10 -24.81
C LYS A 26 5.93 12.17 -24.19
N GLU A 27 5.84 10.88 -24.53
CA GLU A 27 6.95 9.97 -24.84
C GLU A 27 6.44 8.52 -24.89
N GLU A 28 6.95 7.74 -25.84
CA GLU A 28 6.77 6.28 -25.97
C GLU A 28 7.43 5.54 -24.79
N ARG A 29 6.85 5.63 -23.59
CA ARG A 29 7.28 4.86 -22.42
C ARG A 29 6.18 3.90 -22.02
N SER A 30 6.55 2.64 -21.76
CA SER A 30 5.64 1.63 -21.24
C SER A 30 4.85 2.17 -20.05
N VAL A 31 3.53 2.15 -20.15
CA VAL A 31 2.60 2.61 -19.08
C VAL A 31 2.86 1.91 -17.74
N PHE A 32 3.53 0.75 -17.78
CA PHE A 32 3.89 -0.07 -16.62
C PHE A 32 5.29 0.21 -16.03
N LYS A 33 6.15 1.02 -16.68
CA LYS A 33 7.48 1.40 -16.16
C LYS A 33 7.51 2.88 -15.79
N ASN A 34 6.63 3.24 -14.86
CA ASN A 34 6.51 4.58 -14.30
C ASN A 34 7.08 4.66 -12.89
N TYR A 35 7.51 5.85 -12.51
CA TYR A 35 8.20 6.08 -11.25
C TYR A 35 7.22 6.59 -10.18
N PHE A 36 7.18 5.89 -9.05
CA PHE A 36 6.32 6.21 -7.90
C PHE A 36 7.16 6.16 -6.61
N PRO A 37 7.47 7.30 -5.96
CA PRO A 37 8.34 7.33 -4.78
C PRO A 37 7.75 6.67 -3.53
N ILE A 38 6.42 6.68 -3.40
CA ILE A 38 5.70 5.97 -2.35
C ILE A 38 4.89 4.88 -3.04
N SER A 39 5.31 3.63 -2.89
CA SER A 39 4.67 2.50 -3.56
C SER A 39 4.76 1.23 -2.74
N GLU A 40 3.75 0.36 -2.87
CA GLU A 40 3.81 -0.99 -2.33
C GLU A 40 4.63 -1.90 -3.25
N ARG A 41 5.56 -2.64 -2.64
CA ARG A 41 6.46 -3.52 -3.37
C ARG A 41 5.80 -4.89 -3.59
N PRO A 42 5.66 -5.36 -4.85
CA PRO A 42 5.07 -6.65 -5.13
C PRO A 42 6.00 -7.79 -4.73
N PHE A 43 5.42 -8.91 -4.30
CA PHE A 43 6.22 -10.10 -4.01
C PHE A 43 5.44 -11.40 -4.16
N LEU A 44 6.20 -12.49 -4.25
CA LEU A 44 5.78 -13.87 -4.10
C LEU A 44 6.73 -14.56 -3.13
N ALA A 45 6.23 -15.08 -2.01
CA ALA A 45 7.08 -15.66 -0.98
C ALA A 45 6.47 -16.92 -0.37
N ALA A 46 7.34 -17.88 -0.06
CA ALA A 46 7.03 -19.00 0.80
C ALA A 46 7.58 -18.72 2.20
N GLY A 47 7.00 -19.33 3.22
CA GLY A 47 7.47 -19.08 4.58
C GLY A 47 6.86 -20.01 5.61
N SER A 48 7.28 -19.81 6.85
CA SER A 48 6.71 -20.49 8.01
C SER A 48 6.41 -19.46 9.10
N GLY A 49 5.32 -19.68 9.82
CA GLY A 49 4.91 -18.88 10.95
C GLY A 49 4.19 -19.75 11.97
N ASN A 50 4.05 -19.23 13.18
CA ASN A 50 3.45 -19.94 14.31
C ASN A 50 1.99 -19.55 14.56
N ASN A 51 1.20 -19.37 13.50
CA ASN A 51 -0.24 -19.13 13.64
C ASN A 51 -0.92 -20.41 14.17
N PRO A 52 -1.65 -20.36 15.29
CA PRO A 52 -2.28 -21.53 15.89
C PRO A 52 -3.47 -22.08 15.09
N TYR A 53 -4.05 -21.29 14.18
CA TYR A 53 -5.23 -21.66 13.41
C TYR A 53 -4.90 -22.24 12.04
N GLU A 54 -3.97 -21.64 11.29
CA GLU A 54 -3.68 -22.04 9.91
C GLU A 54 -2.21 -21.81 9.51
N THR A 55 -1.62 -22.76 8.78
CA THR A 55 -0.27 -22.65 8.23
C THR A 55 -0.28 -22.03 6.83
N ILE A 56 0.37 -20.88 6.67
CA ILE A 56 0.54 -20.22 5.35
C ILE A 56 1.77 -20.78 4.64
N LEU A 57 1.56 -21.51 3.55
CA LEU A 57 2.63 -22.06 2.72
C LEU A 57 3.21 -21.00 1.78
N LEU A 58 2.34 -20.25 1.11
CA LEU A 58 2.71 -19.26 0.10
C LEU A 58 1.85 -18.01 0.24
N GLU A 59 2.46 -16.87 -0.02
CA GLU A 59 1.82 -15.56 -0.04
C GLU A 59 2.27 -14.75 -1.26
N ALA A 60 1.32 -14.09 -1.90
CA ALA A 60 1.56 -13.23 -3.04
C ALA A 60 0.88 -11.88 -2.85
N LYS A 61 1.60 -10.80 -3.15
CA LYS A 61 1.06 -9.44 -3.26
C LYS A 61 1.38 -8.86 -4.63
N PRO A 62 0.67 -9.21 -5.70
CA PRO A 62 0.94 -8.70 -7.05
C PRO A 62 0.39 -7.28 -7.21
N VAL A 63 1.17 -6.27 -6.82
CA VAL A 63 0.77 -4.86 -6.96
C VAL A 63 0.90 -4.37 -8.40
N VAL A 64 -0.08 -3.61 -8.87
CA VAL A 64 -0.08 -2.96 -10.19
C VAL A 64 -0.40 -1.48 -10.04
N TYR A 65 0.36 -0.64 -10.76
CA TYR A 65 0.11 0.79 -10.91
C TYR A 65 -0.18 1.13 -12.37
N TYR A 66 -1.25 1.89 -12.61
CA TYR A 66 -1.60 2.42 -13.91
C TYR A 66 -1.55 3.96 -13.86
N SER A 67 -0.59 4.56 -14.55
CA SER A 67 -0.47 6.03 -14.60
C SER A 67 -1.49 6.63 -15.55
N ILE A 68 -2.31 7.53 -15.03
CA ILE A 68 -3.13 8.44 -15.83
C ILE A 68 -2.28 9.65 -16.26
N TYR A 69 -1.44 10.14 -15.34
CA TYR A 69 -0.47 11.21 -15.54
C TYR A 69 0.77 10.92 -14.71
N ASN A 70 1.98 11.18 -15.25
CA ASN A 70 3.23 11.08 -14.48
C ASN A 70 4.35 11.87 -15.18
N ASP A 71 4.74 13.02 -14.63
CA ASP A 71 5.88 13.81 -15.11
C ASP A 71 7.06 13.81 -14.12
N ILE A 72 7.01 12.98 -13.08
CA ILE A 72 7.98 12.99 -11.98
C ILE A 72 9.42 12.89 -12.49
N ARG A 73 9.68 11.95 -13.41
CA ARG A 73 11.01 11.73 -13.96
C ARG A 73 11.50 12.93 -14.77
N GLU A 74 10.60 13.64 -15.45
CA GLU A 74 10.93 14.87 -16.16
C GLU A 74 11.29 15.97 -15.17
N ALA A 75 10.43 16.23 -14.18
CA ALA A 75 10.63 17.26 -13.17
C ALA A 75 11.94 17.08 -12.39
N LEU A 76 12.28 15.84 -12.00
CA LEU A 76 13.53 15.54 -11.30
C LEU A 76 14.79 15.79 -12.15
N ASN A 77 14.66 15.80 -13.48
CA ASN A 77 15.74 16.06 -14.43
C ASN A 77 15.79 17.49 -14.97
N ARG A 78 14.84 18.36 -14.58
CA ARG A 78 14.91 19.79 -14.92
C ARG A 78 16.04 20.49 -14.15
N ASP A 79 16.51 21.59 -14.73
CA ASP A 79 17.57 22.43 -14.16
C ASP A 79 17.09 23.35 -13.04
N THR A 80 15.77 23.52 -12.92
CA THR A 80 15.11 24.24 -11.85
C THR A 80 14.47 23.28 -10.84
N ILE A 81 14.36 23.71 -9.59
CA ILE A 81 13.55 23.00 -8.59
C ILE A 81 12.08 23.11 -9.02
N THR A 82 11.56 22.02 -9.57
CA THR A 82 10.18 21.91 -10.05
C THR A 82 9.54 20.69 -9.37
N ALA A 83 8.30 20.81 -8.95
CA ALA A 83 7.54 19.66 -8.49
C ALA A 83 7.21 18.75 -9.67
N GLY A 84 7.27 17.44 -9.45
CA GLY A 84 6.74 16.43 -10.37
C GLY A 84 5.55 15.75 -9.73
N ASP A 85 4.53 15.46 -10.51
CA ASP A 85 3.25 14.93 -10.08
C ASP A 85 2.93 13.63 -10.81
N ALA A 86 2.24 12.74 -10.11
CA ALA A 86 1.67 11.53 -10.68
C ALA A 86 0.22 11.35 -10.21
N VAL A 87 -0.66 10.99 -11.14
CA VAL A 87 -2.04 10.55 -10.88
C VAL A 87 -2.17 9.14 -11.42
N TYR A 88 -2.64 8.21 -10.60
CA TYR A 88 -2.63 6.79 -10.94
C TYR A 88 -3.80 6.02 -10.32
N LEU A 89 -4.04 4.85 -10.89
CA LEU A 89 -4.83 3.79 -10.26
C LEU A 89 -3.87 2.73 -9.73
N SER A 90 -4.16 2.20 -8.54
CA SER A 90 -3.38 1.14 -7.92
C SER A 90 -4.30 -0.03 -7.58
N ILE A 91 -3.90 -1.24 -7.95
CA ILE A 91 -4.58 -2.48 -7.55
C ILE A 91 -3.56 -3.32 -6.78
N GLN A 92 -3.93 -3.69 -5.55
CA GLN A 92 -3.06 -4.37 -4.60
C GLN A 92 -3.79 -5.61 -4.07
N PRO A 93 -3.85 -6.70 -4.84
CA PRO A 93 -4.32 -7.98 -4.35
C PRO A 93 -3.31 -8.55 -3.35
N HIS A 94 -3.80 -9.35 -2.42
CA HIS A 94 -3.03 -10.10 -1.46
C HIS A 94 -3.68 -11.48 -1.35
N LEU A 95 -2.91 -12.51 -1.66
CA LEU A 95 -3.37 -13.90 -1.80
C LEU A 95 -2.50 -14.80 -0.94
N ARG A 96 -3.11 -15.84 -0.37
CA ARG A 96 -2.41 -16.85 0.42
C ARG A 96 -2.86 -18.25 0.05
N ILE A 97 -1.93 -19.18 0.14
CA ILE A 97 -2.15 -20.62 0.04
C ILE A 97 -1.84 -21.24 1.39
N TYR A 98 -2.78 -22.03 1.89
CA TYR A 98 -2.72 -22.70 3.18
C TYR A 98 -2.47 -24.22 3.03
N ASP A 99 -1.99 -24.85 4.09
CA ASP A 99 -1.69 -26.30 4.15
C ASP A 99 -2.93 -27.19 4.33
N GLU A 100 -3.99 -26.91 3.57
CA GLU A 100 -5.28 -27.60 3.66
C GLU A 100 -5.76 -28.18 2.31
N ASN A 101 -6.59 -29.23 2.38
CA ASN A 101 -7.03 -29.99 1.20
C ASN A 101 -7.98 -29.20 0.27
N SER A 102 -7.54 -29.02 -0.98
CA SER A 102 -8.33 -28.75 -2.20
C SER A 102 -9.05 -27.38 -2.36
N LYS A 103 -8.82 -26.38 -1.50
CA LYS A 103 -9.31 -24.99 -1.72
C LYS A 103 -8.30 -23.96 -1.19
N PRO A 104 -7.19 -23.71 -1.92
CA PRO A 104 -6.02 -23.07 -1.31
C PRO A 104 -6.21 -21.58 -1.01
N VAL A 105 -7.11 -20.87 -1.72
CA VAL A 105 -7.32 -19.43 -1.51
C VAL A 105 -8.56 -19.23 -0.65
N LYS A 106 -8.34 -18.92 0.62
CA LYS A 106 -9.38 -18.47 1.55
C LYS A 106 -9.38 -16.95 1.64
N THR A 107 -10.58 -16.37 1.61
CA THR A 107 -10.82 -14.93 1.83
C THR A 107 -9.77 -14.03 1.14
N PRO A 108 -9.63 -14.05 -0.20
CA PRO A 108 -8.61 -13.26 -0.90
C PRO A 108 -8.73 -11.79 -0.52
N SER A 109 -7.63 -11.06 -0.47
CA SER A 109 -7.61 -9.66 -0.06
C SER A 109 -7.33 -8.78 -1.27
N TYR A 110 -7.99 -7.63 -1.42
CA TYR A 110 -7.62 -6.67 -2.44
C TYR A 110 -7.93 -5.23 -2.03
N LYS A 111 -6.96 -4.35 -2.31
CA LYS A 111 -7.15 -2.90 -2.24
C LYS A 111 -7.12 -2.29 -3.64
N ALA A 112 -8.01 -1.34 -3.91
CA ALA A 112 -8.03 -0.58 -5.16
C ALA A 112 -8.08 0.91 -4.83
N PHE A 113 -7.13 1.69 -5.37
CA PHE A 113 -6.97 3.11 -5.10
C PHE A 113 -6.98 3.95 -6.37
N ILE A 114 -7.49 5.18 -6.23
CA ILE A 114 -6.98 6.32 -6.99
C ILE A 114 -5.98 7.06 -6.11
N GLY A 115 -4.86 7.44 -6.68
CA GLY A 115 -3.78 8.10 -5.96
C GLY A 115 -3.24 9.32 -6.69
N TRP A 116 -2.75 10.26 -5.90
CA TRP A 116 -1.91 11.37 -6.35
C TRP A 116 -0.63 11.41 -5.50
N GLN A 117 0.50 11.64 -6.17
CA GLN A 117 1.79 11.85 -5.53
C GLN A 117 2.48 13.06 -6.12
N SER A 118 3.15 13.85 -5.28
CA SER A 118 3.99 14.96 -5.71
C SER A 118 5.35 14.88 -5.05
N ILE A 119 6.40 15.13 -5.82
CA ILE A 119 7.80 15.06 -5.38
C ILE A 119 8.54 16.31 -5.80
N ILE A 120 9.39 16.80 -4.89
CA ILE A 120 10.27 17.93 -5.14
C ILE A 120 11.72 17.57 -4.80
N LYS A 121 12.63 17.98 -5.70
CA LYS A 121 14.08 17.89 -5.48
C LYS A 121 14.54 19.07 -4.62
N THR A 122 15.13 18.79 -3.47
CA THR A 122 15.75 19.80 -2.62
C THR A 122 17.07 20.33 -3.21
N GLN A 123 17.59 21.43 -2.67
CA GLN A 123 18.89 22.00 -3.08
C GLN A 123 20.07 21.02 -2.91
N ARG A 124 19.94 20.01 -2.05
CA ARG A 124 20.96 18.98 -1.81
C ARG A 124 20.73 17.70 -2.65
N ASN A 125 19.83 17.75 -3.63
CA ASN A 125 19.39 16.59 -4.44
C ASN A 125 18.73 15.46 -3.61
N ASN A 126 18.27 15.74 -2.39
CA ASN A 126 17.34 14.87 -1.66
C ASN A 126 15.92 15.08 -2.19
N PHE A 127 15.03 14.13 -1.93
CA PHE A 127 13.64 14.19 -2.38
C PHE A 127 12.68 14.28 -1.21
N LEU A 128 11.67 15.14 -1.35
CA LEU A 128 10.51 15.20 -0.48
C LEU A 128 9.30 14.82 -1.32
N THR A 129 8.54 13.83 -0.87
CA THR A 129 7.33 13.35 -1.55
C THR A 129 6.13 13.41 -0.61
N ALA A 130 4.98 13.81 -1.13
CA ALA A 130 3.69 13.66 -0.48
C ALA A 130 2.76 12.80 -1.35
N ALA A 131 1.90 12.00 -0.72
CA ALA A 131 0.90 11.18 -1.38
C ALA A 131 -0.46 11.30 -0.70
N ILE A 132 -1.51 11.20 -1.50
CA ILE A 132 -2.86 10.86 -1.03
C ILE A 132 -3.42 9.74 -1.90
N GLU A 133 -3.97 8.72 -1.27
CA GLU A 133 -4.63 7.59 -1.91
C GLU A 133 -6.01 7.42 -1.27
N THR A 134 -7.04 7.18 -2.07
CA THR A 134 -8.38 6.88 -1.57
C THR A 134 -8.99 5.76 -2.38
N GLY A 135 -9.72 4.86 -1.72
CA GLY A 135 -10.06 3.59 -2.34
C GLY A 135 -10.90 2.66 -1.49
N HIS A 136 -10.93 1.42 -1.94
CA HIS A 136 -11.73 0.34 -1.38
C HIS A 136 -10.86 -0.85 -1.02
N TYR A 137 -11.12 -1.47 0.12
CA TYR A 137 -10.45 -2.67 0.62
C TYR A 137 -11.51 -3.73 0.92
N SER A 138 -11.47 -4.86 0.21
CA SER A 138 -12.42 -5.95 0.42
C SER A 138 -11.81 -7.33 0.13
N ASN A 139 -12.54 -8.36 0.50
CA ASN A 139 -12.28 -9.74 0.12
C ASN A 139 -13.34 -10.39 -0.79
N GLY A 140 -14.41 -9.65 -1.12
CA GLY A 140 -15.48 -10.10 -2.01
C GLY A 140 -16.24 -11.35 -1.55
N GLN A 141 -16.23 -11.65 -0.25
CA GLN A 141 -17.00 -12.78 0.31
C GLN A 141 -18.38 -12.35 0.78
N SER A 142 -19.26 -13.31 1.12
CA SER A 142 -20.67 -13.03 1.42
C SER A 142 -21.17 -13.61 2.75
N LYS A 143 -20.35 -14.37 3.49
CA LYS A 143 -20.76 -14.92 4.80
C LYS A 143 -20.39 -13.98 5.93
N SER A 144 -21.04 -14.16 7.07
CA SER A 144 -20.76 -13.42 8.30
C SER A 144 -19.28 -13.52 8.69
N ALA A 145 -18.69 -12.42 9.17
CA ALA A 145 -17.31 -12.40 9.64
C ALA A 145 -17.06 -13.38 10.81
N PHE A 146 -18.08 -13.65 11.63
CA PHE A 146 -17.97 -14.49 12.84
C PHE A 146 -18.88 -15.72 12.81
N SER A 147 -19.36 -16.12 11.63
CA SER A 147 -20.14 -17.36 11.45
C SER A 147 -20.08 -17.89 10.03
N GLU A 148 -19.91 -19.20 9.87
CA GLU A 148 -20.02 -19.88 8.57
C GLU A 148 -21.48 -20.18 8.17
N ALA A 149 -22.40 -20.17 9.14
CA ALA A 149 -23.79 -20.56 8.94
C ALA A 149 -24.62 -19.44 8.29
N PHE A 150 -24.30 -18.19 8.62
CA PHE A 150 -25.13 -17.03 8.26
C PHE A 150 -24.52 -16.21 7.13
N ASP A 151 -25.40 -15.68 6.28
CA ASP A 151 -25.00 -14.67 5.30
C ASP A 151 -24.70 -13.34 6.01
N ASP A 152 -23.77 -12.58 5.45
CA ASP A 152 -23.42 -11.26 5.98
C ASP A 152 -24.66 -10.34 5.98
N ASN A 153 -24.84 -9.57 7.05
CA ASN A 153 -26.00 -8.71 7.30
C ASN A 153 -27.36 -9.40 7.51
N SER A 154 -27.42 -10.75 7.63
CA SER A 154 -28.65 -11.41 8.11
C SER A 154 -28.97 -11.01 9.55
N GLU A 155 -30.22 -11.19 10.00
CA GLU A 155 -30.62 -10.87 11.38
C GLU A 155 -29.77 -11.64 12.39
N GLU A 156 -29.52 -12.93 12.12
CA GLU A 156 -28.68 -13.80 12.93
C GLU A 156 -27.21 -13.40 12.90
N SER A 157 -26.69 -12.95 11.74
CA SER A 157 -25.33 -12.43 11.68
C SER A 157 -25.19 -11.13 12.49
N ARG A 158 -26.22 -10.29 12.50
CA ARG A 158 -26.18 -9.00 13.23
C ARG A 158 -26.32 -9.21 14.73
N SER A 159 -27.13 -10.17 15.17
CA SER A 159 -27.24 -10.51 16.59
C SER A 159 -25.92 -11.00 17.18
N LEU A 160 -25.06 -11.69 16.39
CA LEU A 160 -23.72 -12.08 16.86
C LEU A 160 -22.88 -10.88 17.33
N TYR A 161 -23.05 -9.70 16.73
CA TYR A 161 -22.32 -8.50 17.15
C TYR A 161 -22.86 -7.90 18.45
N GLU A 162 -24.09 -8.21 18.84
CA GLU A 162 -24.67 -7.76 20.12
C GLU A 162 -24.06 -8.53 21.30
N ASP A 163 -23.58 -9.74 21.07
CA ASP A 163 -22.93 -10.60 22.07
C ASP A 163 -21.41 -10.38 22.17
N ILE A 164 -20.81 -9.59 21.26
CA ILE A 164 -19.37 -9.27 21.28
C ILE A 164 -19.11 -8.21 22.36
N ASP A 165 -18.26 -8.57 23.32
CA ASP A 165 -17.72 -7.67 24.34
C ASP A 165 -16.18 -7.66 24.34
N ASP A 166 -15.59 -6.78 25.15
CA ASP A 166 -14.14 -6.60 25.27
C ASP A 166 -13.38 -7.90 25.70
N ASN A 167 -14.07 -8.91 26.24
CA ASN A 167 -13.47 -10.18 26.67
C ASN A 167 -13.61 -11.30 25.62
N THR A 168 -14.31 -11.03 24.52
CA THR A 168 -14.59 -12.02 23.48
C THR A 168 -13.34 -12.32 22.66
N ASP A 169 -12.97 -13.60 22.54
CA ASP A 169 -11.90 -14.05 21.65
C ASP A 169 -12.39 -14.10 20.19
N LEU A 170 -12.32 -12.95 19.53
CA LEU A 170 -12.76 -12.81 18.14
C LEU A 170 -11.89 -13.59 17.15
N ALA A 171 -10.62 -13.89 17.49
CA ALA A 171 -9.79 -14.74 16.65
C ALA A 171 -10.34 -16.17 16.65
N ALA A 172 -10.77 -16.71 17.79
CA ALA A 172 -11.38 -18.03 17.84
C ALA A 172 -12.71 -18.12 17.06
N LEU A 173 -13.47 -17.02 16.98
CA LEU A 173 -14.77 -16.98 16.30
C LEU A 173 -14.71 -16.66 14.81
N LEU A 174 -13.53 -16.27 14.29
CA LEU A 174 -13.43 -15.77 12.94
C LEU A 174 -13.83 -16.82 11.89
N ASN A 175 -14.74 -16.44 10.98
CA ASN A 175 -15.04 -17.21 9.78
C ASN A 175 -13.87 -17.09 8.78
N ARG A 176 -12.95 -18.05 8.87
CA ARG A 176 -11.73 -18.12 8.05
C ARG A 176 -11.95 -18.64 6.64
N SER A 177 -13.12 -19.22 6.36
CA SER A 177 -13.43 -19.78 5.04
C SER A 177 -13.98 -18.71 4.08
N SER A 178 -14.92 -17.89 4.56
CA SER A 178 -15.75 -17.03 3.69
C SER A 178 -16.29 -15.77 4.38
N GLY A 179 -15.75 -15.38 5.54
CA GLY A 179 -16.19 -14.16 6.23
C GLY A 179 -15.96 -12.93 5.35
N ASN A 180 -17.01 -12.15 5.11
CA ASN A 180 -16.97 -10.91 4.33
C ASN A 180 -16.17 -9.84 5.06
N PHE A 181 -15.30 -9.12 4.35
CA PHE A 181 -14.65 -7.90 4.79
C PHE A 181 -14.75 -6.87 3.67
N SER A 182 -15.20 -5.65 3.99
CA SER A 182 -15.36 -4.59 3.00
C SER A 182 -15.36 -3.20 3.66
N THR A 183 -14.43 -2.33 3.27
CA THR A 183 -14.34 -0.97 3.81
C THR A 183 -13.73 0.00 2.81
N ASN A 184 -14.07 1.30 2.93
CA ASN A 184 -13.37 2.34 2.18
C ASN A 184 -12.30 2.97 3.07
N LEU A 185 -11.26 3.49 2.44
CA LEU A 185 -10.17 4.12 3.19
C LEU A 185 -9.50 5.23 2.40
N THR A 186 -8.87 6.14 3.15
CA THR A 186 -8.00 7.18 2.62
C THR A 186 -6.68 7.14 3.37
N ARG A 187 -5.58 7.21 2.64
CA ARG A 187 -4.22 7.19 3.14
C ARG A 187 -3.49 8.46 2.70
N VAL A 188 -2.84 9.13 3.63
CA VAL A 188 -1.93 10.24 3.37
C VAL A 188 -0.52 9.82 3.78
N ALA A 189 0.48 10.11 2.96
CA ALA A 189 1.85 9.74 3.25
C ALA A 189 2.83 10.87 2.93
N LEU A 190 3.90 10.93 3.72
CA LEU A 190 5.04 11.81 3.51
C LEU A 190 6.29 10.95 3.46
N ASN A 191 7.16 11.20 2.50
CA ASN A 191 8.44 10.54 2.37
C ASN A 191 9.56 11.56 2.23
N TYR A 192 10.65 11.34 2.95
CA TYR A 192 11.90 12.06 2.75
C TYR A 192 13.02 11.08 2.41
N ARG A 193 13.65 11.29 1.25
CA ARG A 193 14.71 10.45 0.73
C ARG A 193 16.02 11.22 0.63
N ILE A 194 17.02 10.77 1.38
CA ILE A 194 18.39 11.27 1.31
C ILE A 194 19.14 10.43 0.29
N ASN A 195 19.70 11.06 -0.74
CA ASN A 195 20.43 10.37 -1.80
C ASN A 195 21.91 10.74 -1.78
N THR A 196 22.76 9.73 -1.92
CA THR A 196 24.17 9.89 -2.31
C THR A 196 24.28 9.45 -3.76
N PHE A 197 24.83 10.31 -4.61
CA PHE A 197 25.01 10.02 -6.03
C PHE A 197 26.49 9.74 -6.32
N ASP A 198 26.74 8.89 -7.31
CA ASP A 198 28.09 8.70 -7.85
C ASP A 198 28.47 9.79 -8.87
N LYS A 199 29.63 9.62 -9.50
CA LYS A 199 30.16 10.55 -10.52
C LYS A 199 29.26 10.71 -11.75
N ASP A 200 28.47 9.69 -12.07
CA ASP A 200 27.56 9.60 -13.20
C ASP A 200 26.14 10.05 -12.82
N ASN A 201 25.98 10.53 -11.58
CA ASN A 201 24.73 10.95 -10.95
C ASN A 201 23.71 9.80 -10.80
N TYR A 202 24.22 8.57 -10.68
CA TYR A 202 23.42 7.41 -10.31
C TYR A 202 23.29 7.34 -8.78
N PRO A 203 22.09 7.06 -8.22
CA PRO A 203 21.91 6.94 -6.77
C PRO A 203 22.66 5.71 -6.23
N SER A 204 23.86 5.91 -5.67
CA SER A 204 24.70 4.84 -5.13
C SER A 204 24.28 4.38 -3.73
N ARG A 205 23.66 5.27 -2.96
CA ARG A 205 23.11 4.98 -1.63
C ARG A 205 21.92 5.88 -1.34
N SER A 206 20.90 5.34 -0.68
CA SER A 206 19.78 6.14 -0.20
C SER A 206 19.23 5.70 1.14
N HIS A 207 18.74 6.68 1.89
CA HIS A 207 17.94 6.49 3.10
C HIS A 207 16.55 7.07 2.83
N SER A 208 15.51 6.28 2.98
CA SER A 208 14.13 6.65 2.74
C SER A 208 13.36 6.52 4.05
N LEU A 209 12.71 7.59 4.48
CA LEU A 209 11.81 7.58 5.63
C LEU A 209 10.41 7.96 5.17
N THR A 210 9.46 7.07 5.32
CA THR A 210 8.04 7.29 5.02
C THR A 210 7.24 7.25 6.31
N VAL A 211 6.33 8.21 6.48
CA VAL A 211 5.28 8.16 7.51
C VAL A 211 3.95 8.28 6.79
N ALA A 212 2.99 7.44 7.16
CA ALA A 212 1.65 7.48 6.62
C ALA A 212 0.58 7.41 7.71
N TYR A 213 -0.56 7.98 7.40
CA TYR A 213 -1.77 7.86 8.19
C TYR A 213 -2.91 7.39 7.29
N GLN A 214 -3.61 6.36 7.72
CA GLN A 214 -4.72 5.76 7.03
C GLN A 214 -5.97 5.85 7.88
N LEU A 215 -7.07 6.25 7.24
CA LEU A 215 -8.39 6.41 7.83
C LEU A 215 -9.38 5.50 7.11
N TYR A 216 -10.00 4.58 7.84
CA TYR A 216 -11.14 3.81 7.36
C TYR A 216 -12.45 4.58 7.54
N HIS A 217 -13.32 4.53 6.52
CA HIS A 217 -14.56 5.30 6.46
C HIS A 217 -15.59 4.69 5.50
N ASN A 218 -16.81 5.23 5.48
CA ASN A 218 -17.89 4.80 4.57
C ASN A 218 -17.97 5.58 3.25
N ARG A 219 -17.00 6.44 2.94
CA ARG A 219 -17.05 7.29 1.74
C ARG A 219 -16.14 6.76 0.64
N PHE A 220 -16.70 6.15 -0.39
CA PHE A 220 -15.94 5.75 -1.58
C PHE A 220 -15.34 6.99 -2.24
N LEU A 221 -14.01 6.96 -2.44
CA LEU A 221 -13.20 8.08 -2.92
C LEU A 221 -13.42 9.39 -2.12
N GLY A 222 -13.80 9.28 -0.84
CA GLY A 222 -14.10 10.42 0.03
C GLY A 222 -15.43 11.15 -0.26
N MET A 223 -16.18 10.76 -1.30
CA MET A 223 -17.33 11.53 -1.81
C MET A 223 -18.65 10.76 -1.88
N PHE A 224 -18.62 9.46 -2.17
CA PHE A 224 -19.84 8.69 -2.44
C PHE A 224 -20.17 7.71 -1.30
N GLN A 225 -21.44 7.66 -0.90
CA GLN A 225 -21.94 6.76 0.14
C GLN A 225 -22.36 5.41 -0.45
N PHE A 226 -21.41 4.67 -1.02
CA PHE A 226 -21.65 3.30 -1.44
C PHE A 226 -20.40 2.43 -1.22
N GLY A 227 -20.60 1.12 -1.10
CA GLY A 227 -19.52 0.15 -0.97
C GLY A 227 -18.67 0.33 0.28
N GLY A 228 -19.24 0.57 1.46
CA GLY A 228 -18.43 0.87 2.64
C GLY A 228 -19.04 0.49 3.98
N TYR A 229 -18.72 -0.74 4.38
CA TYR A 229 -18.61 -1.29 5.74
C TYR A 229 -19.88 -1.37 6.63
N ASN A 230 -19.98 -2.47 7.38
CA ASN A 230 -20.97 -2.69 8.44
C ASN A 230 -20.57 -1.84 9.68
N PRO A 231 -21.40 -0.90 10.20
CA PRO A 231 -21.06 -0.04 11.34
C PRO A 231 -20.47 -0.76 12.56
N GLU A 232 -20.81 -2.02 12.73
CA GLU A 232 -20.37 -2.92 13.77
C GLU A 232 -18.90 -3.33 13.56
N ASP A 233 -18.47 -3.55 12.32
CA ASP A 233 -17.12 -3.99 11.96
C ASP A 233 -16.02 -2.97 12.28
N ILE A 234 -16.29 -1.67 12.10
CA ILE A 234 -15.29 -0.62 12.37
C ILE A 234 -15.00 -0.48 13.86
N LYS A 235 -15.89 -0.95 14.73
CA LYS A 235 -15.62 -1.05 16.17
C LYS A 235 -14.60 -2.15 16.45
N ILE A 236 -14.48 -3.11 15.54
CA ILE A 236 -13.55 -4.23 15.64
C ILE A 236 -12.19 -3.87 15.06
N TYR A 237 -12.16 -3.47 13.78
CA TYR A 237 -10.90 -3.18 13.11
C TYR A 237 -10.40 -1.75 13.32
N GLY A 238 -11.16 -0.86 13.97
CA GLY A 238 -10.76 0.53 14.22
C GLY A 238 -10.79 1.43 12.99
N ARG A 239 -10.65 2.74 13.21
CA ARG A 239 -10.65 3.76 12.14
C ARG A 239 -9.26 4.16 11.72
N HIS A 240 -8.28 4.01 12.60
CA HIS A 240 -7.02 4.71 12.47
C HIS A 240 -5.86 3.74 12.34
N GLN A 241 -5.01 3.96 11.34
CA GLN A 241 -3.75 3.25 11.20
C GLN A 241 -2.62 4.23 10.94
N ILE A 242 -1.55 4.12 11.72
CA ILE A 242 -0.33 4.91 11.56
C ILE A 242 0.76 3.97 11.07
N GLU A 243 1.53 4.42 10.09
CA GLU A 243 2.59 3.64 9.46
C GLU A 243 3.89 4.43 9.49
N ALA A 244 4.99 3.76 9.82
CA ALA A 244 6.33 4.31 9.68
C ALA A 244 7.20 3.28 8.96
N GLU A 245 7.90 3.70 7.92
CA GLU A 245 8.78 2.86 7.13
C GLU A 245 10.13 3.54 6.96
N TYR A 246 11.19 2.78 7.21
CA TYR A 246 12.55 3.15 6.89
C TYR A 246 13.14 2.14 5.92
N GLU A 247 13.73 2.63 4.82
CA GLU A 247 14.44 1.81 3.86
C GLU A 247 15.84 2.37 3.58
N PHE A 248 16.84 1.51 3.71
CA PHE A 248 18.21 1.76 3.28
C PHE A 248 18.49 1.02 1.99
N THR A 249 19.00 1.70 0.97
CA THR A 249 19.49 1.09 -0.27
C THR A 249 20.97 1.37 -0.44
N GLY A 250 21.72 0.35 -0.83
CA GLY A 250 23.14 0.47 -1.17
C GLY A 250 23.53 -0.45 -2.31
N HIS A 251 24.76 -0.28 -2.78
CA HIS A 251 25.36 -1.12 -3.81
C HIS A 251 26.61 -1.82 -3.27
N PHE A 252 26.79 -3.08 -3.66
CA PHE A 252 28.00 -3.85 -3.43
C PHE A 252 28.38 -4.55 -4.73
N LYS A 253 29.48 -4.12 -5.34
CA LYS A 253 29.84 -4.48 -6.72
C LYS A 253 28.66 -4.15 -7.66
N GLU A 254 28.26 -5.07 -8.52
CA GLU A 254 27.13 -4.93 -9.45
C GLU A 254 25.77 -5.31 -8.81
N MET A 255 25.70 -5.48 -7.50
CA MET A 255 24.47 -5.85 -6.80
C MET A 255 23.93 -4.66 -6.01
N ARG A 256 22.63 -4.41 -6.14
CA ARG A 256 21.91 -3.49 -5.27
C ARG A 256 21.26 -4.27 -4.15
N TYR A 257 21.27 -3.74 -2.93
CA TYR A 257 20.59 -4.34 -1.79
C TYR A 257 19.75 -3.31 -1.05
N SER A 258 18.66 -3.78 -0.43
CA SER A 258 17.77 -2.97 0.39
C SER A 258 17.57 -3.60 1.77
N LEU A 259 17.57 -2.79 2.82
CA LEU A 259 17.20 -3.17 4.18
C LEU A 259 16.05 -2.29 4.62
N GLY A 260 14.91 -2.89 4.95
CA GLY A 260 13.69 -2.19 5.29
C GLY A 260 13.15 -2.55 6.67
N GLN A 261 12.54 -1.58 7.33
CA GLN A 261 11.77 -1.76 8.56
C GLN A 261 10.45 -1.00 8.40
N LYS A 262 9.32 -1.69 8.52
CA LYS A 262 7.97 -1.10 8.57
C LYS A 262 7.35 -1.34 9.94
N ILE A 263 6.62 -0.37 10.44
CA ILE A 263 5.87 -0.44 11.70
C ILE A 263 4.47 0.08 11.42
N PHE A 264 3.48 -0.64 11.93
CA PHE A 264 2.07 -0.28 11.85
C PHE A 264 1.48 -0.23 13.26
N ILE A 265 0.67 0.79 13.52
CA ILE A 265 -0.03 0.98 14.79
C ILE A 265 -1.51 1.22 14.50
N HIS A 266 -2.37 0.46 15.16
CA HIS A 266 -3.82 0.48 15.05
C HIS A 266 -4.43 0.76 16.44
N PRO A 267 -4.50 2.02 16.88
CA PRO A 267 -4.73 2.34 18.29
C PRO A 267 -6.18 2.12 18.77
N ASP A 268 -7.12 1.96 17.86
CA ASP A 268 -8.55 1.89 18.15
C ASP A 268 -9.21 0.59 17.66
N VAL A 269 -8.44 -0.50 17.59
CA VAL A 269 -8.96 -1.86 17.38
C VAL A 269 -9.62 -2.39 18.66
N HIS A 270 -10.47 -3.39 18.50
CA HIS A 270 -11.05 -4.13 19.62
C HIS A 270 -9.97 -4.77 20.50
N PRO A 271 -10.17 -4.88 21.83
CA PRO A 271 -9.18 -5.43 22.76
C PRO A 271 -8.69 -6.85 22.47
N SER A 272 -9.45 -7.62 21.68
CA SER A 272 -9.06 -8.96 21.23
C SER A 272 -7.98 -8.95 20.12
N ALA A 273 -7.58 -7.79 19.60
CA ALA A 273 -6.61 -7.65 18.52
C ALA A 273 -5.34 -6.95 19.01
N ASP A 274 -4.20 -7.31 18.41
CA ASP A 274 -2.95 -6.61 18.65
C ASP A 274 -2.94 -5.25 17.92
N ILE A 275 -2.57 -4.20 18.64
CA ILE A 275 -2.49 -2.84 18.10
C ILE A 275 -1.26 -2.61 17.22
N TYR A 276 -0.33 -3.57 17.15
CA TYR A 276 1.02 -3.36 16.63
C TYR A 276 1.41 -4.46 15.64
N ARG A 277 2.07 -4.04 14.55
CA ARG A 277 2.77 -4.93 13.63
C ARG A 277 4.10 -4.34 13.20
N SER A 278 5.06 -5.22 12.96
CA SER A 278 6.38 -4.86 12.47
C SER A 278 6.83 -5.81 11.38
N GLU A 279 7.48 -5.27 10.34
CA GLU A 279 8.06 -6.03 9.24
C GLU A 279 9.50 -5.59 8.99
N THR A 280 10.44 -6.51 9.14
CA THR A 280 11.84 -6.33 8.75
C THR A 280 12.09 -7.07 7.44
N SER A 281 12.73 -6.43 6.47
CA SER A 281 13.03 -7.03 5.17
C SER A 281 14.47 -6.79 4.73
N ALA A 282 15.02 -7.76 4.01
CA ALA A 282 16.28 -7.66 3.30
C ALA A 282 16.08 -8.14 1.87
N ILE A 283 16.52 -7.35 0.91
CA ILE A 283 16.33 -7.63 -0.52
C ILE A 283 17.68 -7.50 -1.22
N LEU A 284 17.99 -8.46 -2.09
CA LEU A 284 19.14 -8.42 -2.98
C LEU A 284 18.66 -8.39 -4.43
N TYR A 285 19.15 -7.44 -5.21
CA TYR A 285 18.88 -7.26 -6.65
C TYR A 285 20.16 -7.58 -7.44
N PRO A 286 20.27 -8.79 -8.01
CA PRO A 286 21.42 -9.16 -8.84
C PRO A 286 21.52 -8.30 -10.09
N TRP A 287 22.73 -7.86 -10.44
CA TRP A 287 23.04 -7.00 -11.60
C TRP A 287 22.23 -5.70 -11.67
N ASP A 288 21.81 -5.21 -10.50
CA ASP A 288 21.01 -4.00 -10.35
C ASP A 288 19.75 -3.97 -11.24
N LYS A 289 19.09 -5.13 -11.36
CA LYS A 289 17.82 -5.28 -12.07
C LYS A 289 16.62 -5.07 -11.15
N ASP A 290 15.44 -5.05 -11.77
CA ASP A 290 14.17 -4.87 -11.08
C ASP A 290 13.82 -6.12 -10.24
N LEU A 291 14.22 -7.32 -10.67
CA LEU A 291 13.98 -8.58 -9.95
C LEU A 291 14.95 -8.76 -8.78
N GLY A 292 14.43 -9.00 -7.59
CA GLY A 292 15.18 -9.24 -6.37
C GLY A 292 14.75 -10.50 -5.61
N ILE A 293 15.67 -11.02 -4.80
CA ILE A 293 15.44 -12.08 -3.82
C ILE A 293 15.22 -11.40 -2.47
N MET A 294 14.14 -11.76 -1.78
CA MET A 294 13.70 -11.15 -0.54
C MET A 294 13.72 -12.16 0.59
N ALA A 295 14.17 -11.71 1.77
CA ALA A 295 13.85 -12.31 3.06
C ALA A 295 13.08 -11.30 3.90
N ARG A 296 12.04 -11.75 4.62
CA ARG A 296 11.21 -10.89 5.46
C ARG A 296 10.81 -11.61 6.74
N PHE A 297 10.91 -10.90 7.86
CA PHE A 297 10.37 -11.29 9.14
C PHE A 297 9.24 -10.33 9.53
N SER A 298 8.10 -10.86 9.94
CA SER A 298 6.98 -10.07 10.45
C SER A 298 6.53 -10.59 11.81
N PHE A 299 6.10 -9.71 12.69
CA PHE A 299 5.47 -10.06 13.97
C PHE A 299 4.39 -9.05 14.36
N GLY A 300 3.46 -9.48 15.21
CA GLY A 300 2.26 -8.73 15.57
C GLY A 300 1.05 -9.17 14.73
N TYR A 301 0.04 -8.31 14.64
CA TYR A 301 -1.21 -8.65 13.96
C TYR A 301 -1.01 -9.03 12.49
N ASP A 302 -1.88 -9.89 11.95
CA ASP A 302 -1.84 -10.30 10.54
C ASP A 302 -2.63 -9.35 9.62
N ASP A 303 -1.96 -8.80 8.60
CA ASP A 303 -2.49 -7.73 7.75
C ASP A 303 -3.48 -8.20 6.66
N TYR A 304 -3.98 -9.44 6.74
CA TYR A 304 -4.88 -10.06 5.77
C TYR A 304 -6.35 -10.01 6.20
N ASN A 305 -7.03 -8.90 5.87
CA ASN A 305 -8.45 -8.67 6.14
C ASN A 305 -8.74 -8.74 7.66
N TYR A 306 -9.83 -9.39 8.07
CA TYR A 306 -10.15 -9.72 9.46
C TYR A 306 -9.08 -10.53 10.20
N ARG A 307 -8.09 -11.09 9.51
CA ARG A 307 -7.01 -11.80 10.20
C ARG A 307 -6.14 -10.87 11.03
N PHE A 308 -6.37 -9.55 11.05
CA PHE A 308 -5.74 -8.67 12.05
C PHE A 308 -6.07 -9.07 13.50
N LEU A 309 -7.09 -9.90 13.70
CA LEU A 309 -7.37 -10.53 14.98
C LEU A 309 -6.32 -11.59 15.37
N ASP A 310 -5.63 -12.19 14.39
CA ASP A 310 -4.52 -13.11 14.62
C ASP A 310 -3.22 -12.32 14.85
N SER A 311 -2.37 -12.79 15.76
CA SER A 311 -1.03 -12.25 15.96
C SER A 311 0.00 -13.37 16.07
N TYR A 312 1.03 -13.31 15.24
CA TYR A 312 2.07 -14.35 15.19
C TYR A 312 3.31 -13.85 14.46
N SER A 313 4.42 -14.57 14.67
CA SER A 313 5.67 -14.32 13.96
C SER A 313 5.75 -15.16 12.69
N ARG A 314 6.31 -14.59 11.63
CA ARG A 314 6.49 -15.29 10.34
C ARG A 314 7.79 -14.89 9.67
N VAL A 315 8.52 -15.90 9.19
CA VAL A 315 9.67 -15.72 8.30
C VAL A 315 9.24 -16.14 6.90
N SER A 316 9.61 -15.34 5.90
CA SER A 316 9.32 -15.61 4.50
C SER A 316 10.52 -15.31 3.61
N ILE A 317 10.71 -16.14 2.59
CA ILE A 317 11.72 -15.97 1.55
C ILE A 317 11.01 -16.06 0.21
N GLY A 318 11.38 -15.18 -0.71
CA GLY A 318 10.67 -15.08 -1.96
C GLY A 318 11.37 -14.22 -2.98
N LEU A 319 10.60 -13.88 -3.99
CA LEU A 319 11.01 -12.97 -5.04
C LEU A 319 10.16 -11.69 -4.97
N THR A 320 10.76 -10.60 -5.40
CA THR A 320 10.14 -9.28 -5.43
C THR A 320 10.63 -8.50 -6.64
N TRP A 321 9.84 -7.54 -7.12
CA TRP A 321 10.19 -6.72 -8.27
C TRP A 321 10.07 -5.26 -7.88
N ASP A 322 11.10 -4.49 -8.19
CA ASP A 322 11.14 -3.07 -7.89
C ASP A 322 10.54 -2.26 -9.04
N PHE A 323 9.44 -1.57 -8.77
CA PHE A 323 8.90 -0.57 -9.69
C PHE A 323 9.76 0.71 -9.71
N PHE A 324 10.70 0.83 -8.78
CA PHE A 324 11.57 1.97 -8.58
C PHE A 324 13.03 1.59 -8.82
N THR A 325 13.41 1.25 -10.05
CA THR A 325 14.84 1.17 -10.38
C THR A 325 15.46 2.57 -10.20
N PRO A 326 16.61 2.70 -9.50
CA PRO A 326 17.32 3.96 -9.48
C PRO A 326 17.59 4.39 -10.91
N PHE A 327 17.43 5.68 -11.19
CA PHE A 327 17.70 6.25 -12.49
C PHE A 327 18.58 7.48 -12.32
N VAL A 328 19.31 7.83 -13.38
CA VAL A 328 20.19 8.99 -13.37
C VAL A 328 19.37 10.26 -13.16
N VAL A 329 19.79 11.07 -12.18
CA VAL A 329 19.17 12.36 -11.86
C VAL A 329 20.19 13.46 -12.10
N LYS A 330 19.85 14.47 -12.91
CA LYS A 330 20.73 15.62 -13.11
C LYS A 330 20.89 16.44 -11.81
N PRO A 331 22.13 16.58 -11.26
CA PRO A 331 22.35 17.32 -10.03
C PRO A 331 22.41 18.83 -10.27
N ILE A 332 21.92 19.60 -9.30
CA ILE A 332 21.83 21.07 -9.36
C ILE A 332 23.21 21.74 -9.56
N ASN A 333 24.29 21.16 -9.03
CA ASN A 333 25.62 21.79 -9.05
C ASN A 333 26.38 21.66 -10.39
N LYS A 334 26.00 20.74 -11.28
CA LYS A 334 26.53 20.70 -12.66
C LYS A 334 25.79 21.65 -13.61
N GLN A 335 24.74 22.33 -13.14
CA GLN A 335 23.92 23.24 -13.94
C GLN A 335 24.32 24.73 -13.77
N LYS A 336 25.03 25.07 -12.69
CA LYS A 336 25.64 26.41 -12.52
C LYS A 336 26.96 26.63 -13.25
N ALA A 337 27.57 25.57 -13.80
CA ALA A 337 28.81 25.66 -14.57
C ALA A 337 28.56 25.79 -16.09
N ALA A 338 27.29 25.76 -16.51
CA ALA A 338 26.84 25.90 -17.90
C ALA A 338 26.08 27.21 -18.17
N GLN A 339 26.01 28.09 -17.16
CA GLN A 339 25.63 29.51 -17.27
C GLN A 339 26.88 30.33 -16.95
#